data_AF-A9D0K5-F1
#
_entry.id   AF-A9D0K5-F1
#
_cell.length_a   1.000
_cell.length_b   1.000
_cell.length_c   1.000
_cell.angle_alpha   90.00
_cell.angle_beta   90.00
_cell.angle_gamma   90.00
#
_symmetry.space_group_name_H-M   'P 1'
#
loop_
_entity.id
_entity.type
_entity.pdbx_description
1 polymer ?
#
loop_
_entity_poly.entity_id
_entity_poly.type
_entity_poly.pdbx_seq_one_letter_code
_entity_poly.pdbx_strand_id
1 'polypeptide(L)'
;MKKVSTSLRLPKRQALSQYDAIADSKVVNDKIDLWRVQQRQFQIQSVPAFVVNDKYAVNMSSIRTLSELIDLINYLAVERK
;
A
#
# COMPACT_ATOMS: atom_id res chain seq x y z
N MET A 1 13.97 -53.26 6.12
CA MET A 1 13.74 -52.02 6.91
C MET A 1 13.75 -50.82 5.96
N LYS A 2 12.61 -50.18 5.69
CA LYS A 2 12.53 -48.98 4.85
C LYS A 2 12.77 -47.74 5.72
N LYS A 3 13.88 -47.02 5.52
CA LYS A 3 14.07 -45.69 6.11
C LYS A 3 13.17 -44.72 5.37
N VAL A 4 12.02 -44.39 5.96
CA VAL A 4 11.20 -43.25 5.54
C VAL A 4 11.87 -42.01 6.11
N SER A 5 12.75 -41.39 5.32
CA SER A 5 13.23 -40.04 5.60
C SER A 5 12.11 -39.09 5.21
N THR A 6 11.25 -38.77 6.16
CA THR A 6 10.25 -37.71 6.02
C THR A 6 10.98 -36.38 5.89
N SER A 7 11.27 -35.98 4.66
CA SER A 7 11.57 -34.59 4.33
C SER A 7 10.27 -33.80 4.51
N LEU A 8 9.95 -33.44 5.75
CA LEU A 8 8.98 -32.40 6.06
C LEU A 8 9.62 -31.07 5.63
N ARG A 9 9.56 -30.75 4.33
CA ARG A 9 9.84 -29.40 3.86
C ARG A 9 8.85 -28.50 4.57
N LEU A 10 9.32 -27.71 5.52
CA LEU A 10 8.54 -26.66 6.15
C LEU A 10 8.29 -25.58 5.07
N PRO A 11 7.09 -25.48 4.47
CA PRO A 11 6.83 -24.53 3.38
C PRO A 11 7.03 -23.07 3.83
N LYS A 12 7.03 -22.82 5.15
CA LYS A 12 7.21 -21.49 5.75
C LYS A 12 8.60 -20.89 5.55
N ARG A 13 9.68 -21.69 5.53
CA ARG A 13 11.05 -21.13 5.44
C ARG A 13 11.37 -20.58 4.05
N GLN A 14 10.89 -21.23 3.00
CA GLN A 14 11.07 -20.76 1.63
C GLN A 14 10.23 -19.52 1.32
N ALA A 15 9.07 -19.37 1.98
CA ALA A 15 8.27 -18.15 1.91
C ALA A 15 8.97 -16.97 2.61
N LEU A 16 9.62 -17.21 3.76
CA LEU A 16 10.41 -16.20 4.46
C LEU A 16 11.60 -15.73 3.61
N SER A 17 12.40 -16.64 3.06
CA SER A 17 13.56 -16.24 2.23
C SER A 17 13.16 -15.49 0.96
N GLN A 18 12.01 -15.82 0.37
CA GLN A 18 11.46 -15.08 -0.78
C GLN A 18 10.96 -13.70 -0.37
N TYR A 19 10.31 -13.59 0.79
CA TYR A 19 9.89 -12.32 1.35
C TYR A 19 11.10 -11.41 1.60
N ASP A 20 12.13 -11.91 2.27
CA ASP A 20 13.36 -11.15 2.57
C ASP A 20 14.03 -10.67 1.28
N ALA A 21 14.18 -11.56 0.29
CA ALA A 21 14.76 -11.20 -1.01
C ALA A 21 13.96 -10.13 -1.77
N ILE A 22 12.63 -10.14 -1.65
CA ILE A 22 11.76 -9.13 -2.27
C ILE A 22 11.81 -7.82 -1.48
N ALA A 23 11.79 -7.88 -0.15
CA ALA A 23 11.85 -6.72 0.73
C ALA A 23 13.13 -5.90 0.50
N ASP A 24 14.26 -6.59 0.29
CA ASP A 24 15.55 -5.97 -0.01
C ASP A 24 15.74 -5.64 -1.52
N SER A 25 14.76 -5.97 -2.36
CA SER A 25 14.86 -5.74 -3.80
C SER A 25 14.83 -4.26 -4.15
N LYS A 26 15.54 -3.90 -5.22
CA LYS A 26 15.53 -2.52 -5.76
C LYS A 26 14.11 -2.03 -6.04
N VAL A 27 13.24 -2.90 -6.58
CA VAL A 27 11.86 -2.53 -6.93
C VAL A 27 11.05 -2.11 -5.70
N VAL A 28 11.24 -2.78 -4.56
CA VAL A 28 10.57 -2.41 -3.31
C VAL A 28 11.13 -1.11 -2.75
N ASN A 29 12.45 -0.95 -2.75
CA ASN A 29 13.10 0.28 -2.30
C ASN A 29 12.66 1.50 -3.13
N ASP A 30 12.63 1.37 -4.47
CA ASP A 30 12.16 2.43 -5.37
C ASP A 30 10.70 2.84 -5.06
N LYS A 31 9.83 1.88 -4.71
CA LYS A 31 8.43 2.16 -4.33
C LYS A 31 8.32 2.88 -3.00
N ILE A 32 9.11 2.46 -1.99
CA ILE A 32 9.13 3.12 -0.69
C ILE A 32 9.63 4.56 -0.84
N ASP A 33 10.65 4.79 -1.67
CA ASP A 33 11.16 6.13 -1.94
C ASP A 33 10.15 6.99 -2.68
N LEU A 34 9.44 6.43 -3.66
CA LEU A 34 8.31 7.10 -4.29
C LEU A 34 7.24 7.51 -3.27
N TRP A 35 6.85 6.63 -2.35
CA TRP A 35 5.88 6.96 -1.30
C TRP A 35 6.37 8.07 -0.39
N ARG A 36 7.66 8.09 -0.03
CA ARG A 36 8.26 9.18 0.77
C ARG A 36 8.22 10.51 0.03
N VAL A 37 8.48 10.51 -1.29
CA VAL A 37 8.37 11.71 -2.12
C VAL A 37 6.92 12.19 -2.17
N GLN A 38 5.97 11.30 -2.45
CA GLN A 38 4.55 11.62 -2.52
C GLN A 38 3.99 12.12 -1.19
N GLN A 39 4.40 11.54 -0.07
CA GLN A 39 4.00 11.99 1.27
C GLN A 39 4.39 13.46 1.50
N ARG A 40 5.61 13.85 1.11
CA ARG A 40 6.07 15.25 1.21
C ARG A 40 5.37 16.14 0.20
N GLN A 41 5.26 15.70 -1.05
CA GLN A 41 4.63 16.44 -2.15
C GLN A 41 3.19 16.81 -1.81
N PHE A 42 2.42 15.86 -1.28
CA PHE A 42 1.02 16.06 -0.89
C PHE A 42 0.85 16.52 0.56
N GLN A 43 1.96 16.85 1.24
CA GLN A 43 1.98 17.37 2.62
C GLN A 43 1.14 16.52 3.59
N ILE A 44 1.22 15.19 3.48
CA ILE A 44 0.44 14.26 4.33
C ILE A 44 1.01 14.22 5.74
N GLN A 45 0.26 14.75 6.70
CA GLN A 45 0.65 14.86 8.12
C GLN A 45 0.01 13.81 9.03
N SER A 46 -1.06 13.16 8.58
CA SER A 46 -1.81 12.15 9.35
C SER A 46 -2.37 11.06 8.45
N VAL A 47 -2.74 9.93 9.06
CA VAL A 47 -3.38 8.80 8.38
C VAL A 47 -4.72 8.47 9.04
N PRO A 48 -5.72 7.95 8.28
CA PRO A 48 -5.72 7.77 6.83
C PRO A 48 -5.82 9.09 6.05
N ALA A 49 -5.28 9.10 4.83
CA ALA A 49 -5.35 10.25 3.92
C ALA A 49 -5.66 9.78 2.49
N PHE A 50 -6.52 10.53 1.80
CA PHE A 50 -6.90 10.28 0.42
C PHE A 50 -6.60 11.52 -0.42
N VAL A 51 -5.82 11.32 -1.48
CA VAL A 51 -5.54 12.34 -2.49
C VAL A 51 -6.11 11.83 -3.81
N VAL A 52 -6.98 12.60 -4.44
CA VAL A 52 -7.63 12.24 -5.71
C VAL A 52 -7.05 13.09 -6.84
N ASN A 53 -6.71 12.43 -7.94
CA ASN A 53 -6.12 13.06 -9.14
C ASN A 53 -4.90 13.95 -8.83
N ASP A 54 -4.07 13.55 -7.86
CA ASP A 54 -2.87 14.28 -7.41
C ASP A 54 -3.09 15.77 -7.05
N LYS A 55 -4.35 16.17 -6.83
CA LYS A 55 -4.76 17.58 -6.71
C LYS A 55 -5.64 17.82 -5.49
N TYR A 56 -6.52 16.89 -5.16
CA TYR A 56 -7.55 17.09 -4.14
C TYR A 56 -7.26 16.24 -2.91
N ALA A 57 -6.86 16.87 -1.81
CA ALA A 57 -6.79 16.21 -0.50
C ALA A 57 -8.16 16.19 0.16
N VAL A 58 -8.65 15.01 0.53
CA VAL A 58 -9.95 14.85 1.19
C VAL A 58 -9.86 15.29 2.65
N ASN A 59 -10.74 16.20 3.08
CA ASN A 59 -10.87 16.53 4.49
C ASN A 59 -11.66 15.44 5.23
N MET A 60 -10.94 14.53 5.88
CA MET A 60 -11.54 13.39 6.58
C MET A 60 -12.40 13.79 7.78
N SER A 61 -12.20 14.98 8.38
CA SER A 61 -13.04 15.42 9.51
C SER A 61 -14.46 15.78 9.09
N SER A 62 -14.68 16.06 7.80
CA SER A 62 -15.99 16.42 7.25
C SER A 62 -16.80 15.21 6.82
N ILE A 63 -16.16 14.06 6.64
CA ILE A 63 -16.79 12.82 6.16
C ILE A 63 -17.48 12.11 7.32
N ARG A 64 -18.79 11.86 7.19
CA ARG A 64 -19.61 11.21 8.23
C ARG A 64 -19.89 9.75 7.94
N THR A 65 -19.91 9.38 6.66
CA THR A 65 -20.25 8.02 6.23
C THR A 65 -19.31 7.54 5.13
N LEU A 66 -19.20 6.22 4.99
CA LEU A 66 -18.43 5.62 3.89
C LEU A 66 -19.01 5.98 2.52
N SER A 67 -20.35 6.06 2.40
CA SER A 67 -21.01 6.45 1.14
C SER A 67 -20.60 7.86 0.71
N GLU A 68 -20.61 8.83 1.63
CA GLU A 68 -20.17 10.20 1.35
C GLU A 68 -18.72 10.26 0.86
N LEU A 69 -17.83 9.46 1.46
CA LEU A 69 -16.45 9.35 1.01
C LEU A 69 -16.35 8.80 -0.42
N ILE A 70 -17.07 7.71 -0.71
CA ILE A 70 -17.08 7.08 -2.02
C ILE A 70 -17.61 8.05 -3.07
N ASP A 71 -18.73 8.73 -2.79
CA ASP A 71 -19.34 9.70 -3.70
C ASP A 71 -18.40 10.87 -3.98
N LEU A 72 -17.73 11.39 -2.94
CA LEU A 72 -16.74 12.46 -3.09
C LEU A 72 -15.53 12.02 -3.92
N ILE A 73 -14.97 10.85 -3.65
CA ILE A 73 -13.83 10.32 -4.42
C ILE A 73 -14.23 10.13 -5.89
N ASN A 74 -15.39 9.54 -6.15
CA ASN A 74 -15.88 9.32 -7.51
C ASN A 74 -16.09 10.64 -8.26
N TYR A 75 -16.69 11.63 -7.59
CA TYR A 75 -16.86 12.97 -8.16
C TYR A 75 -15.50 13.59 -8.53
N LEU A 76 -14.55 13.60 -7.59
CA LEU A 76 -13.23 14.19 -7.80
C LEU A 76 -12.38 13.43 -8.84
N ALA A 77 -12.60 12.12 -9.00
CA ALA A 77 -11.86 11.27 -9.94
C ALA A 77 -12.17 11.61 -11.42
N VAL A 78 -13.40 12.04 -11.72
CA VAL A 78 -13.80 12.42 -13.08
C VAL A 78 -13.68 13.93 -13.35
N GLU A 79 -13.54 14.74 -12.30
CA GLU A 79 -13.39 16.19 -12.41
C GLU A 79 -12.08 16.56 -13.12
N ARG A 80 -12.20 17.10 -14.34
CA ARG A 80 -11.08 17.63 -15.13
C ARG A 80 -11.14 19.16 -15.11
N LYS A 81 -10.57 19.76 -14.06
CA LYS A 81 -10.32 21.21 -13.98
C LYS A 81 -8.84 21.49 -14.05
#